data_AF-G2G2D8-F1
#
_entry.id   AF-G2G2D8-F1
#
_cell.length_a   1.000
_cell.length_b   1.000
_cell.length_c   1.000
_cell.angle_alpha   90.00
_cell.angle_beta   90.00
_cell.angle_gamma   90.00
#
_symmetry.space_group_name_H-M   'P 1'
#
loop_
_entity.id
_entity.type
_entity.pdbx_description
1 polymer ?
#
loop_
_entity_poly.entity_id
_entity_poly.type
_entity_poly.pdbx_seq_one_letter_code
_entity_poly.pdbx_strand_id
1 'polypeptide(L)'
;MAEGWEKVIGYQKQGKILAQGMFAGRKGGCVIWDVESVEELHTLISQSPIFPFLETETTPLVSIERALESVKSAQEKEQTPKE
;
A
#
# COMPACT_ATOMS: atom_id res chain seq x y z
N MET A 1 -19.78 7.70 -4.91
CA MET A 1 -18.68 7.33 -5.83
C MET A 1 -17.75 8.49 -6.11
N ALA A 2 -18.22 9.62 -6.66
CA ALA A 2 -17.38 10.80 -6.92
C ALA A 2 -16.67 11.33 -5.66
N GLU A 3 -17.41 11.52 -4.56
CA GLU A 3 -16.88 11.96 -3.27
C GLU A 3 -15.76 11.05 -2.71
N GLY A 4 -15.85 9.73 -2.98
CA GLY A 4 -14.79 8.79 -2.61
C GLY A 4 -13.49 9.06 -3.38
N TRP A 5 -13.57 9.30 -4.69
CA TRP A 5 -12.41 9.63 -5.51
C TRP A 5 -11.82 11.01 -5.18
N GLU A 6 -12.66 12.01 -4.90
CA GLU A 6 -12.22 13.33 -4.44
C GLU A 6 -11.42 13.25 -3.14
N LYS A 7 -11.86 12.41 -2.21
CA LYS A 7 -11.14 12.16 -0.96
C LYS A 7 -9.76 11.52 -1.18
N VAL A 8 -9.67 10.53 -2.06
CA VAL A 8 -8.38 9.88 -2.41
C VAL A 8 -7.45 10.87 -3.13
N ILE A 9 -7.96 11.73 -4.01
CA ILE A 9 -7.18 12.85 -4.58
C ILE A 9 -6.67 13.78 -3.48
N GLY A 10 -7.49 14.06 -2.46
CA GLY A 10 -7.09 14.85 -1.29
C GLY A 10 -5.93 14.24 -0.52
N TYR A 11 -5.93 12.92 -0.30
CA TYR A 11 -4.84 12.22 0.38
C TYR A 11 -3.54 12.20 -0.43
N GLN A 12 -3.63 12.08 -1.75
CA GLN A 12 -2.46 12.19 -2.62
C GLN A 12 -1.81 13.57 -2.52
N LYS A 13 -2.59 14.66 -2.47
CA LYS A 13 -2.08 16.02 -2.26
C LYS A 13 -1.41 16.22 -0.90
N GLN A 14 -1.80 15.43 0.11
CA GLN A 14 -1.21 15.44 1.45
C GLN A 14 0.04 14.55 1.57
N GLY A 15 0.43 13.86 0.50
CA GLY A 15 1.57 12.94 0.50
C GLY A 15 1.29 11.56 1.09
N LYS A 16 0.05 11.24 1.46
CA LYS A 16 -0.34 9.92 2.02
C LYS A 16 -0.52 8.83 0.96
N ILE A 17 -0.50 9.21 -0.32
CA ILE A 17 -0.65 8.30 -1.45
C ILE A 17 0.44 8.60 -2.47
N LEU A 18 1.19 7.57 -2.86
CA LEU A 18 2.24 7.64 -3.88
C LEU A 18 1.68 7.52 -5.29
N ALA A 19 0.66 6.67 -5.46
CA ALA A 19 -0.02 6.45 -6.73
C ALA A 19 -1.45 5.94 -6.52
N GLN A 20 -2.35 6.27 -7.44
CA GLN A 20 -3.70 5.74 -7.47
C GLN A 20 -4.24 5.64 -8.90
N GLY A 21 -5.23 4.79 -9.10
CA GLY A 21 -5.95 4.71 -10.37
C GLY A 21 -7.18 3.81 -10.30
N MET A 22 -8.11 4.06 -11.22
CA MET A 22 -9.24 3.17 -11.46
C MET A 22 -8.80 2.02 -12.38
N PHE A 23 -9.33 0.82 -12.16
CA PHE A 23 -9.14 -0.27 -13.10
C PHE A 23 -9.90 0.01 -14.41
N ALA A 24 -9.24 -0.18 -15.56
CA ALA A 24 -9.91 -0.01 -16.84
C ALA A 24 -11.04 -1.04 -17.00
N GLY A 25 -12.25 -0.57 -17.34
CA GLY A 25 -13.40 -1.43 -17.65
C GLY A 25 -14.08 -2.13 -16.46
N ARG A 26 -13.64 -1.90 -15.21
CA ARG A 26 -14.30 -2.46 -14.01
C ARG A 26 -14.39 -1.45 -12.87
N LYS A 27 -15.38 -1.63 -11.99
CA LYS A 27 -15.49 -0.83 -10.77
C LYS A 27 -14.33 -1.16 -9.82
N GLY A 28 -13.80 -0.14 -9.16
CA GLY A 28 -12.70 -0.26 -8.20
C GLY A 28 -11.40 0.34 -8.73
N GLY A 29 -10.37 0.30 -7.89
CA GLY A 29 -9.07 0.86 -8.21
C GLY A 29 -7.98 0.27 -7.33
N CYS A 30 -6.77 0.73 -7.57
CA CYS A 30 -5.59 0.43 -6.76
C CYS A 30 -5.03 1.74 -6.23
N VAL A 31 -4.55 1.71 -4.99
CA VAL A 31 -3.96 2.86 -4.29
C VAL A 31 -2.72 2.37 -3.56
N ILE A 32 -1.58 3.04 -3.79
CA ILE A 32 -0.34 2.83 -3.05
C ILE A 32 -0.28 3.88 -1.96
N TRP A 33 -0.48 3.45 -0.72
CA TRP A 33 -0.47 4.31 0.46
C TRP A 33 0.94 4.43 1.04
N ASP A 34 1.28 5.63 1.51
CA ASP A 34 2.46 5.92 2.30
C ASP A 34 2.01 6.43 3.68
N VAL A 35 2.06 5.53 4.65
CA VAL A 35 1.47 5.65 5.98
C VAL A 35 2.37 4.96 6.99
N GLU A 36 2.32 5.43 8.24
CA GLU A 36 3.21 4.98 9.30
C GLU A 36 2.79 3.61 9.87
N SER A 37 1.51 3.27 9.78
CA SER A 37 0.98 2.00 10.29
C SER A 37 -0.30 1.53 9.58
N VAL A 38 -0.65 0.26 9.81
CA VAL A 38 -1.90 -0.33 9.28
C VAL A 38 -3.13 0.30 9.95
N GLU A 39 -3.01 0.73 11.21
CA GLU A 39 -4.07 1.45 11.93
C GLU A 39 -4.32 2.84 11.33
N GLU A 40 -3.27 3.56 10.92
CA GLU A 40 -3.42 4.81 10.18
C GLU A 40 -4.14 4.56 8.85
N LEU A 41 -3.71 3.54 8.09
CA LEU A 41 -4.37 3.14 6.85
C LEU A 41 -5.87 2.87 7.09
N HIS A 42 -6.19 2.02 8.07
CA HIS A 42 -7.57 1.67 8.40
C HIS A 42 -8.41 2.90 8.76
N THR A 43 -7.84 3.83 9.51
CA THR A 43 -8.51 5.09 9.88
C THR A 43 -8.81 5.93 8.64
N LEU A 44 -7.86 6.07 7.71
CA LEU A 44 -8.06 6.88 6.50
C LEU A 44 -9.08 6.25 5.54
N ILE A 45 -9.00 4.94 5.31
CA ILE A 45 -9.91 4.24 4.39
C ILE A 45 -11.33 4.15 4.96
N SER A 46 -11.49 3.93 6.27
CA SER A 46 -12.81 3.75 6.90
C SER A 46 -13.65 5.02 6.90
N GLN A 47 -13.01 6.20 6.81
CA GLN A 47 -13.71 7.47 6.64
C GLN A 47 -14.22 7.69 5.20
N SER A 48 -13.95 6.79 4.26
CA SER A 48 -14.49 6.89 2.90
C SER A 48 -15.97 6.49 2.90
N PRO A 49 -16.88 7.32 2.36
CA PRO A 49 -18.32 6.99 2.32
C PRO A 49 -18.65 5.69 1.58
N ILE A 50 -17.74 5.22 0.72
CA ILE A 50 -17.92 3.98 -0.05
C ILE A 50 -17.28 2.76 0.62
N PHE A 51 -16.49 2.93 1.68
CA PHE A 51 -15.75 1.84 2.34
C PHE A 51 -16.61 0.64 2.74
N PRO A 52 -17.82 0.79 3.32
CA PRO A 52 -18.66 -0.35 3.68
C PRO A 52 -19.11 -1.22 2.49
N PHE A 53 -18.97 -0.73 1.27
CA PHE A 53 -19.41 -1.38 0.04
C PHE A 53 -18.24 -1.86 -0.83
N LEU A 54 -16.99 -1.69 -0.37
CA LEU A 54 -15.81 -2.12 -1.09
C LEU A 54 -15.32 -3.46 -0.54
N GLU A 55 -14.99 -4.36 -1.45
CA GLU A 55 -14.10 -5.47 -1.14
C GLU A 55 -12.66 -4.97 -1.27
N THR A 56 -11.92 -4.98 -0.16
CA THR A 56 -10.57 -4.41 -0.08
C THR A 56 -9.56 -5.47 0.29
N GLU A 57 -8.48 -5.56 -0.47
CA GLU A 57 -7.29 -6.34 -0.12
C GLU A 57 -6.13 -5.37 0.16
N THR A 58 -5.34 -5.65 1.20
CA THR A 58 -4.16 -4.84 1.56
C THR A 58 -2.94 -5.73 1.57
N THR A 59 -1.93 -5.36 0.79
CA THR A 59 -0.64 -6.05 0.75
C THR A 59 0.44 -5.10 1.28
N PRO A 60 1.02 -5.37 2.46
CA PRO A 60 2.14 -4.58 2.98
C PRO A 60 3.35 -4.66 2.05
N LEU A 61 4.01 -3.53 1.82
CA LEU A 61 5.24 -3.45 1.04
C LEU A 61 6.40 -3.07 1.94
N VAL A 62 7.56 -3.65 1.67
CA VAL A 62 8.85 -3.18 2.21
C VAL A 62 9.57 -2.39 1.13
N SER A 63 10.45 -1.47 1.54
CA SER A 63 11.25 -0.73 0.57
C SER A 63 12.17 -1.68 -0.22
N ILE A 64 12.48 -1.32 -1.47
CA ILE A 64 13.35 -2.13 -2.32
C ILE A 64 14.76 -2.24 -1.74
N GLU A 65 15.22 -1.21 -1.01
CA GLU A 65 16.51 -1.21 -0.31
C GLU A 65 16.52 -2.25 0.81
N ARG A 66 15.46 -2.31 1.63
CA ARG A 66 15.31 -3.33 2.69
C ARG A 66 15.17 -4.74 2.15
N ALA A 67 14.43 -4.89 1.05
CA ALA A 67 14.34 -6.17 0.35
C ALA A 67 15.73 -6.61 -0.15
N LEU A 68 16.51 -5.69 -0.74
CA LEU A 68 17.86 -5.95 -1.21
C LEU A 68 18.82 -6.34 -0.08
N GLU A 69 18.77 -5.64 1.06
CA GLU A 69 19.53 -5.99 2.27
C GLU A 69 19.21 -7.43 2.72
N SER A 70 17.92 -7.77 2.77
CA SER A 70 17.45 -9.09 3.20
C SER A 70 17.95 -10.22 2.30
N VAL A 71 17.95 -10.01 0.98
CA VAL A 71 18.46 -10.98 0.00
C VAL A 71 19.97 -11.17 0.17
N LYS A 72 20.74 -10.09 0.30
CA LYS A 72 22.20 -10.17 0.49
C LYS A 72 22.57 -10.94 1.76
N SER A 73 21.93 -10.63 2.88
CA SER A 73 22.18 -11.32 4.15
C SER A 73 21.81 -12.82 4.12
N ALA A 74 20.82 -13.21 3.32
CA ALA A 74 20.50 -14.63 3.14
C ALA A 74 21.59 -15.37 2.35
N GLN A 75 22.10 -14.75 1.28
CA GLN A 75 23.18 -15.33 0.46
C GLN A 75 24.49 -15.54 1.24
N GLU A 76 24.83 -14.62 2.13
CA GLU A 76 26.02 -14.72 2.99
C GLU A 76 25.92 -15.90 3.98
N LYS A 77 24.74 -16.11 4.58
CA LYS A 77 24.50 -17.23 5.51
C LYS A 77 24.55 -18.59 4.82
N GLU A 78 24.14 -18.65 3.56
CA GLU A 78 24.17 -19.88 2.75
C GLU A 78 25.60 -20.27 2.32
N GLN A 79 26.54 -19.31 2.35
CA GLN A 79 27.95 -19.51 2.01
C GLN A 79 28.84 -19.87 3.21
N THR A 80 28.33 -19.81 4.45
CA THR A 80 29.04 -20.30 5.63
C THR A 80 29.09 -21.83 5.62
N PRO A 81 30.27 -22.47 5.60
CA PRO A 81 30.38 -23.93 5.64
C PRO A 81 29.74 -24.48 6.92
N LYS A 82 28.92 -25.53 6.79
CA LYS A 82 28.60 -26.41 7.92
C LYS A 82 29.89 -27.17 8.29
N GLU A 83 30.50 -26.79 9.41
CA GLU A 83 31.52 -27.60 10.09
C GLU A 83 30.91 -28.89 10.67
#